data_AF-A0A963AD15-F1
#
_entry.id   AF-A0A963AD15-F1
#
_cell.length_a   1.000
_cell.length_b   1.000
_cell.length_c   1.000
_cell.angle_alpha   90.00
_cell.angle_beta   90.00
_cell.angle_gamma   90.00
#
_symmetry.space_group_name_H-M   'P 1'
#
loop_
_entity.id
_entity.type
_entity.pdbx_description
1 polymer ?
#
loop_
_entity_poly.entity_id
_entity_poly.type
_entity_poly.pdbx_seq_one_letter_code
_entity_poly.pdbx_strand_id
1 'polypeptide(L)'
;MLHLKIYPFGVLVHIAGQNPGPPKRKSGHPFVEASREIQLVTGNPSVKPAPAITTKFISISNGRFGHYDTRQNRAITPREAALLQTFPRSYVFYPEDNLEFTATLIGNAVPPKLAKFFGEYIAQTLE
;
A
#
# COMPACT_ATOMS: atom_id res chain seq x y z
N MET A 1 -0.67 -7.90 30.81
CA MET A 1 -0.55 -9.33 30.42
C MET A 1 -1.44 -9.55 29.20
N LEU A 2 -0.86 -9.66 28.00
CA LEU A 2 -1.60 -9.80 26.74
C LEU A 2 -2.18 -11.21 26.63
N HIS A 3 -3.49 -11.34 26.53
CA HIS A 3 -4.14 -12.64 26.30
C HIS A 3 -4.55 -12.74 24.82
N LEU A 4 -3.91 -13.67 24.11
CA LEU A 4 -4.24 -13.98 22.71
C LEU A 4 -5.29 -15.09 22.70
N LYS A 5 -6.48 -14.82 22.17
CA LYS A 5 -7.48 -15.86 21.90
C LYS A 5 -7.55 -16.11 20.40
N ILE A 6 -7.27 -17.35 20.01
CA ILE A 6 -7.32 -17.82 18.63
C ILE A 6 -8.67 -18.49 18.41
N TYR A 7 -9.43 -17.99 17.43
CA TYR A 7 -10.70 -18.57 17.00
C TYR A 7 -10.60 -19.02 15.54
N PRO A 8 -11.45 -19.96 15.08
CA PRO A 8 -11.41 -20.51 13.72
C PRO A 8 -11.63 -19.48 12.60
N PHE A 9 -11.93 -18.22 12.94
CA PHE A 9 -12.15 -17.12 12.00
C PHE A 9 -11.22 -15.91 12.24
N GLY A 10 -10.19 -16.05 13.07
CA GLY A 10 -9.17 -15.01 13.29
C GLY A 10 -8.67 -14.89 14.73
N VAL A 11 -7.64 -14.07 14.89
CA VAL A 11 -6.99 -13.79 16.18
C VAL A 11 -7.40 -12.39 16.65
N LEU A 12 -7.98 -12.30 17.85
CA LEU A 12 -8.33 -11.02 18.46
C LEU A 12 -7.32 -10.71 19.58
N VAL A 13 -6.61 -9.59 19.45
CA VAL A 13 -5.71 -9.07 20.51
C VAL A 13 -6.55 -8.22 21.47
N HIS A 14 -6.68 -8.64 22.72
CA HIS A 14 -7.44 -7.93 23.74
C HIS A 14 -6.50 -7.12 24.63
N ILE A 15 -6.68 -5.80 24.70
CA ILE A 15 -6.03 -4.94 25.69
C ILE A 15 -6.95 -4.90 26.92
N ALA A 16 -6.48 -5.44 28.04
CA ALA A 16 -7.26 -5.47 29.28
C ALA A 16 -7.60 -4.04 29.74
N GLY A 17 -8.89 -3.72 29.85
CA GLY A 17 -9.38 -2.48 30.47
C GLY A 17 -10.35 -1.65 29.63
N GLN A 18 -10.49 -1.92 28.33
CA GLN A 18 -11.55 -1.33 27.51
C GLN A 18 -12.44 -2.46 27.00
N ASN A 19 -13.72 -2.41 27.34
CA ASN A 19 -14.76 -3.25 26.78
C ASN A 19 -15.43 -2.42 25.66
N PRO A 20 -14.90 -2.36 24.42
CA PRO A 20 -15.63 -1.76 23.33
C PRO A 20 -16.85 -2.65 23.10
N GLY A 21 -18.05 -2.09 23.34
CA GLY A 21 -19.29 -2.78 23.04
C GLY A 21 -19.35 -3.25 21.57
N PRO A 22 -20.25 -4.18 21.24
CA PRO A 22 -20.35 -4.70 19.89
C PRO A 22 -20.50 -3.56 18.88
N PRO A 23 -19.81 -3.63 17.72
CA PRO A 23 -19.86 -2.57 16.72
C PRO A 23 -21.32 -2.30 16.32
N LYS A 24 -21.76 -1.04 16.47
CA LYS A 24 -23.12 -0.64 16.13
C LYS A 24 -23.36 -0.83 14.62
N ARG A 25 -24.28 -1.72 14.26
CA ARG A 25 -24.79 -1.86 12.88
C ARG A 25 -25.49 -0.55 12.48
N LYS A 26 -25.00 0.15 11.46
CA LYS A 26 -25.81 1.13 10.73
C LYS A 26 -26.70 0.35 9.77
N SER A 27 -28.02 0.42 9.95
CA SER A 27 -29.00 -0.20 9.06
C SER A 27 -28.84 0.35 7.63
N GLY A 28 -28.86 -0.55 6.64
CA GLY A 28 -28.81 -0.18 5.22
C GLY A 28 -27.43 -0.26 4.55
N HIS A 29 -26.34 -0.44 5.30
CA HIS A 29 -25.05 -0.79 4.70
C HIS A 29 -24.91 -2.31 4.60
N PRO A 30 -24.62 -2.88 3.40
CA PRO A 30 -24.30 -4.29 3.30
C PRO A 30 -23.13 -4.60 4.24
N PHE A 31 -23.19 -5.75 4.91
CA PHE A 31 -22.05 -6.30 5.64
C PHE A 31 -20.96 -6.61 4.61
N VAL A 32 -20.12 -5.61 4.32
CA VAL A 32 -18.87 -5.83 3.61
C VAL A 32 -17.96 -6.47 4.64
N GLU A 33 -17.61 -7.73 4.44
CA GLU A 33 -16.59 -8.46 5.19
C GLU A 33 -15.24 -7.74 4.96
N ALA A 34 -15.05 -6.59 5.63
CA ALA A 34 -13.90 -5.69 5.49
C ALA A 34 -12.55 -6.38 5.79
N SER A 35 -12.61 -7.61 6.32
CA SER A 35 -11.48 -8.47 6.63
C SER A 35 -10.89 -9.19 5.40
N ARG A 36 -11.65 -9.34 4.30
CA ARG A 36 -11.20 -10.08 3.09
C ARG A 36 -10.82 -9.21 1.90
N GLU A 37 -11.25 -7.95 1.83
CA GLU A 37 -10.50 -6.92 1.10
C GLU A 37 -9.25 -6.60 1.91
N ILE A 38 -8.34 -7.57 1.98
CA ILE A 38 -7.00 -7.37 2.51
C ILE A 38 -6.48 -6.10 1.83
N GLN A 39 -5.75 -5.28 2.58
CA GLN A 39 -5.17 -4.01 2.18
C GLN A 39 -4.17 -4.18 1.02
N LEU A 40 -4.52 -4.85 -0.07
CA LEU A 40 -3.64 -5.28 -1.13
C LEU A 40 -3.54 -4.18 -2.17
N VAL A 41 -2.32 -3.97 -2.65
CA VAL A 41 -2.00 -3.03 -3.72
C VAL A 41 -2.76 -3.41 -4.99
N THR A 42 -3.06 -4.69 -5.22
CA THR A 42 -4.10 -5.14 -6.16
C THR A 42 -4.58 -6.54 -5.74
N GLY A 43 -5.78 -6.97 -6.12
CA GLY A 43 -6.22 -8.38 -5.94
C GLY A 43 -5.87 -9.30 -7.10
N ASN A 44 -5.43 -8.73 -8.22
CA ASN A 44 -4.88 -9.40 -9.41
C ASN A 44 -4.32 -8.27 -10.31
N PRO A 45 -3.01 -8.22 -10.63
CA PRO A 45 -2.42 -7.14 -11.44
C PRO A 45 -3.01 -7.05 -12.85
N SER A 46 -3.69 -8.09 -13.33
CA SER A 46 -4.34 -8.13 -14.65
C SER A 46 -5.70 -7.42 -14.71
N VAL A 47 -6.29 -7.01 -13.59
CA VAL A 47 -7.71 -6.57 -13.55
C VAL A 47 -7.89 -5.15 -13.02
N LYS A 48 -6.98 -4.63 -12.19
CA LYS A 48 -7.10 -3.28 -11.61
C LYS A 48 -5.73 -2.60 -11.45
N PRO A 49 -5.64 -1.27 -11.68
CA PRO A 49 -4.43 -0.52 -11.41
C PRO A 49 -4.12 -0.48 -9.91
N ALA A 50 -2.84 -0.31 -9.56
CA ALA A 50 -2.41 -0.10 -8.19
C ALA A 50 -2.96 1.22 -7.63
N PRO A 51 -3.23 1.32 -6.31
CA PRO A 51 -3.52 2.60 -5.66
C PRO A 51 -2.31 3.53 -5.74
N ALA A 52 -2.55 4.81 -5.49
CA ALA A 52 -1.48 5.80 -5.40
C ALA A 52 -0.46 5.39 -4.33
N ILE A 53 0.83 5.37 -4.69
CA ILE A 53 1.92 5.12 -3.76
C ILE A 53 2.18 6.40 -2.97
N THR A 54 2.02 6.35 -1.66
CA THR A 54 2.24 7.50 -0.75
C THR A 54 3.53 7.33 0.04
N THR A 55 4.03 8.38 0.68
CA THR A 55 5.29 8.34 1.46
C THR A 55 5.31 7.31 2.60
N LYS A 56 4.14 6.82 3.03
CA LYS A 56 3.99 5.83 4.10
C LYS A 56 3.58 4.45 3.59
N PHE A 57 3.82 4.13 2.31
CA PHE A 57 3.44 2.84 1.72
C PHE A 57 4.07 1.63 2.42
N ILE A 58 5.20 1.82 3.12
CA ILE A 58 5.87 0.77 3.90
C ILE A 58 5.05 0.30 5.10
N SER A 59 4.03 1.06 5.52
CA SER A 59 3.12 0.68 6.60
C SER A 59 1.76 0.26 6.05
N ILE A 60 1.42 -1.01 6.26
CA ILE A 60 0.16 -1.62 5.83
C ILE A 60 -1.07 -0.91 6.44
N SER A 61 -0.96 -0.34 7.65
CA SER A 61 -2.08 0.36 8.28
C SER A 61 -2.44 1.69 7.62
N ASN A 62 -1.54 2.25 6.79
CA ASN A 62 -1.71 3.58 6.19
C ASN A 62 -2.36 3.54 4.80
N GLY A 63 -2.80 2.38 4.32
CA GLY A 63 -3.48 2.26 3.04
C GLY A 63 -3.52 0.83 2.51
N ARG A 64 -3.80 0.67 1.22
CA ARG A 64 -3.82 -0.63 0.55
C ARG A 64 -2.42 -0.96 0.03
N PHE A 65 -1.48 -1.28 0.93
CA PHE A 65 -0.05 -1.48 0.61
C PHE A 65 0.48 -2.93 0.79
N GLY A 66 -0.39 -3.88 1.09
CA GLY A 66 -0.15 -5.32 1.07
C GLY A 66 0.17 -5.85 -0.34
N HIS A 67 1.01 -6.86 -0.43
CA HIS A 67 1.37 -7.48 -1.69
C HIS A 67 0.21 -8.32 -2.24
N TYR A 68 -0.12 -8.19 -3.54
CA TYR A 68 -1.30 -8.82 -4.17
C TYR A 68 -1.38 -10.34 -4.01
N ASP A 69 -0.24 -11.01 -4.07
CA ASP A 69 -0.15 -12.44 -3.76
C ASP A 69 -0.30 -12.64 -2.26
N THR A 70 -1.52 -12.96 -1.84
CA THR A 70 -1.90 -13.15 -0.44
C THR A 70 -1.10 -14.26 0.25
N ARG A 71 -0.50 -15.19 -0.51
CA ARG A 71 0.36 -16.25 0.05
C ARG A 71 1.66 -15.70 0.63
N GLN A 72 2.11 -14.54 0.16
CA GLN A 72 3.34 -13.89 0.66
C GLN A 72 3.12 -13.17 1.99
N ASN A 73 1.89 -12.77 2.30
CA ASN A 73 1.48 -12.13 3.56
C ASN A 73 2.44 -11.00 4.03
N ARG A 74 2.76 -10.07 3.12
CA ARG A 74 3.68 -8.94 3.38
C ARG A 74 3.19 -7.65 2.72
N ALA A 75 3.80 -6.52 3.07
CA ALA A 75 3.67 -5.27 2.32
C ALA A 75 4.42 -5.34 0.97
N ILE A 76 4.12 -4.42 0.05
CA ILE A 76 5.00 -4.17 -1.10
C ILE A 76 6.35 -3.64 -0.64
N THR A 77 7.40 -4.07 -1.33
CA THR A 77 8.76 -3.57 -1.10
C THR A 77 8.92 -2.17 -1.70
N PRO A 78 9.93 -1.39 -1.25
CA PRO A 78 10.30 -0.15 -1.92
C PRO A 78 10.60 -0.33 -3.40
N ARG A 79 11.19 -1.47 -3.78
CA ARG A 79 11.47 -1.76 -5.19
C ARG A 79 10.19 -1.96 -6.00
N GLU A 80 9.22 -2.68 -5.47
CA GLU A 80 7.91 -2.85 -6.12
C GLU A 80 7.17 -1.51 -6.22
N ALA A 81 7.20 -0.69 -5.17
CA ALA A 81 6.64 0.66 -5.17
C ALA A 81 7.29 1.57 -6.24
N ALA A 82 8.62 1.54 -6.36
CA ALA A 82 9.35 2.28 -7.38
C ALA A 82 8.99 1.83 -8.80
N LEU A 83 8.80 0.53 -9.03
CA LEU A 83 8.37 0.01 -10.32
C LEU A 83 6.94 0.44 -10.67
N LEU A 84 6.04 0.50 -9.69
CA LEU A 84 4.69 1.06 -9.88
C LEU A 84 4.74 2.55 -10.23
N GLN A 85 5.70 3.28 -9.65
CA GLN A 85 6.02 4.66 -10.04
C GLN A 85 6.84 4.76 -11.35
N THR A 86 7.03 3.66 -12.09
CA THR A 86 7.74 3.60 -13.38
C THR A 86 9.24 3.92 -13.35
N PHE A 87 9.86 3.88 -12.17
CA PHE A 87 11.32 3.96 -12.08
C PHE A 87 11.97 2.75 -12.77
N PRO A 88 13.12 2.94 -13.44
CA PRO A 88 13.93 1.83 -13.93
C PRO A 88 14.33 0.87 -12.81
N ARG A 89 14.45 -0.42 -13.11
CA ARG A 89 14.92 -1.44 -12.14
C ARG A 89 16.29 -1.12 -11.55
N SER A 90 17.15 -0.49 -12.36
CA SER A 90 18.51 -0.06 -12.00
C SER A 90 18.58 1.27 -11.24
N TYR A 91 17.45 1.94 -10.99
CA TYR A 91 17.45 3.23 -10.29
C TYR A 91 17.79 3.04 -8.80
N VAL A 92 18.83 3.75 -8.35
CA VAL A 92 19.34 3.71 -6.97
C VAL A 92 18.80 4.93 -6.19
N PHE A 93 18.30 4.67 -4.99
CA PHE A 93 17.84 5.71 -4.06
C PHE A 93 18.89 5.88 -2.96
N TYR A 94 19.26 7.11 -2.64
CA TYR A 94 20.26 7.43 -1.61
C TYR A 94 19.63 8.19 -0.44
N PRO A 95 20.10 7.97 0.80
CA PRO A 95 21.04 6.91 1.18
C PRO A 95 20.35 5.53 1.13
N GLU A 96 21.12 4.49 0.75
CA GLU A 96 20.56 3.14 0.48
C GLU A 96 20.06 2.42 1.75
N ASP A 97 20.56 2.82 2.91
CA ASP A 97 20.29 2.22 4.22
C ASP A 97 19.16 2.92 4.99
N ASN A 98 18.47 3.88 4.38
CA ASN A 98 17.34 4.57 5.00
C ASN A 98 16.02 4.25 4.29
N LEU A 99 15.27 3.32 4.87
CA LEU A 99 13.98 2.86 4.33
C LEU A 99 12.91 3.95 4.33
N GLU A 100 12.78 4.72 5.41
CA GLU A 100 11.76 5.78 5.52
C GLU A 100 12.03 6.93 4.54
N PHE A 101 13.30 7.29 4.37
CA PHE A 101 13.73 8.28 3.41
C PHE A 101 13.45 7.81 1.98
N THR A 102 13.84 6.58 1.66
CA THR A 102 13.55 5.95 0.36
C THR A 102 12.05 5.92 0.07
N ALA A 103 11.23 5.57 1.07
CA ALA A 103 9.78 5.57 0.93
C ALA A 103 9.21 6.97 0.65
N THR A 104 9.77 8.00 1.31
CA THR A 104 9.42 9.40 1.06
C THR A 104 9.79 9.85 -0.34
N LEU A 105 10.99 9.50 -0.83
CA LEU A 105 11.42 9.80 -2.19
C LEU A 105 10.47 9.18 -3.24
N ILE A 106 10.17 7.89 -3.08
CA ILE A 106 9.29 7.17 -4.01
C ILE A 106 7.86 7.72 -3.95
N GLY A 107 7.34 7.99 -2.75
CA GLY A 107 5.97 8.45 -2.57
C GLY A 107 5.70 9.87 -3.07
N ASN A 108 6.71 10.75 -3.02
CA ASN A 108 6.59 12.13 -3.52
C ASN A 108 6.95 12.29 -5.00
N ALA A 109 7.55 11.27 -5.62
CA ALA A 109 8.04 11.36 -6.99
C ALA A 109 6.90 11.50 -8.02
N VAL A 110 7.18 12.28 -9.07
CA VAL A 110 6.45 12.18 -10.33
C VAL A 110 6.96 10.94 -11.09
N PRO A 111 6.08 10.07 -11.61
CA PRO A 111 6.50 8.89 -12.37
C PRO A 111 7.42 9.27 -13.55
N PRO A 112 8.61 8.66 -13.72
CA PRO A 112 9.53 9.03 -14.81
C PRO A 112 8.93 8.91 -16.21
N LYS A 113 8.08 7.91 -16.48
CA LYS A 113 7.39 7.81 -17.77
C LYS A 113 6.44 8.98 -18.03
N LEU A 114 5.76 9.46 -17.00
CA LEU A 114 4.86 10.62 -17.11
C LEU A 114 5.66 11.90 -17.34
N ALA A 115 6.74 12.10 -16.59
CA ALA A 115 7.64 13.23 -16.76
C ALA A 115 8.25 13.26 -18.18
N LYS A 116 8.67 12.10 -18.70
CA LYS A 116 9.18 11.97 -20.07
C LYS A 116 8.14 12.40 -21.11
N PHE A 117 6.92 11.89 -21.00
CA PHE A 117 5.84 12.22 -21.94
C PHE A 117 5.60 13.74 -22.02
N PHE A 118 5.49 14.41 -20.87
CA PHE A 118 5.31 15.87 -20.85
C PHE A 118 6.55 16.62 -21.35
N GLY A 119 7.76 16.15 -21.03
CA GLY A 119 9.00 16.74 -21.53
C GLY A 119 9.10 16.70 -23.05
N GLU A 120 8.77 15.56 -23.66
CA GLU A 120 8.75 15.40 -25.12
C GLU A 120 7.68 16.30 -25.77
N TYR A 121 6.48 16.35 -25.19
CA TYR A 121 5.40 17.22 -25.68
C TYR A 121 5.78 18.71 -25.67
N ILE A 122 6.37 19.18 -24.56
CA ILE A 122 6.82 20.57 -24.44
C ILE A 122 7.94 20.87 -25.43
N ALA A 123 8.92 19.97 -25.58
CA ALA A 123 10.01 20.14 -26.53
C ALA A 123 9.48 20.30 -27.97
N GLN A 124 8.56 19.44 -28.39
CA GLN A 124 7.91 19.53 -29.70
C GLN A 124 7.09 20.81 -29.89
N THR A 125 6.55 21.38 -28.82
CA THR A 125 5.76 22.63 -28.88
C THR A 125 6.65 23.87 -29.02
N LEU A 126 7.92 23.77 -28.64
CA LEU A 126 8.89 24.87 -28.68
C LEU A 126 9.71 24.90 -29.99
N GLU A 127 9.62 23.86 -30.82
CA GLU A 127 10.17 23.78 -32.19
C GLU A 127 9.21 24.36 -33.22
#